data_AF-A0A0D1ZKR3-F1
#
_entry.id   AF-A0A0D1ZKR3-F1
#
_cell.length_a   1.000
_cell.length_b   1.000
_cell.length_c   1.000
_cell.angle_alpha   90.00
_cell.angle_beta   90.00
_cell.angle_gamma   90.00
#
_symmetry.space_group_name_H-M   'P 1'
#
loop_
_entity.id
_entity.type
_entity.pdbx_description
1 polymer ?
#
loop_
_entity_poly.entity_id
_entity_poly.type
_entity_poly.pdbx_seq_one_letter_code
_entity_poly.pdbx_strand_id
1 'polypeptide(L)'
;MTKLVRFLYANRYFNILRPRPLSAGQASLAPKHKAMDRPGGGGPLQGWVYIVSHDLDKLVSNCFEISEHIRTGQMADIFSTLTLDQRKWHIKDILTTFVRRELGAEFRPDIDRIITEEQQHRPSSEWTIQEDLFGTLFVWGCHDQDGWNFLNRLQSSVERVRHFGEKLQRRFGEIFENYDAAQFGSVVERHPVYERERRPGLEPVVESLQHLVKIAVEDFHLRSEGEEEVVSSLLTALGWACERISPLNDPSQVLVEFLLSALESIKTQEPSTFQSDKVRQRVDAVSMRLPREIGQLGAFRRRVGQL
;
A
#
# COMPACT_ATOMS: atom_id res chain seq x y z
N MET A 1 32.53 -25.61 -7.55
CA MET A 1 31.44 -25.54 -8.55
C MET A 1 30.15 -24.88 -8.04
N THR A 2 29.94 -24.77 -6.73
CA THR A 2 28.73 -24.19 -6.10
C THR A 2 28.63 -22.66 -6.10
N LYS A 3 29.72 -21.94 -6.39
CA LYS A 3 29.74 -20.47 -6.52
C LYS A 3 29.30 -19.95 -7.90
N LEU A 4 29.37 -20.79 -8.95
CA LEU A 4 29.05 -20.38 -10.32
C LEU A 4 27.53 -20.39 -10.60
N VAL A 5 26.79 -21.28 -9.93
CA VAL A 5 25.33 -21.39 -10.04
C VAL A 5 24.62 -20.21 -9.33
N ARG A 6 25.21 -19.66 -8.26
CA ARG A 6 24.73 -18.46 -7.56
C ARG A 6 24.76 -17.21 -8.44
N PHE A 7 25.63 -17.17 -9.44
CA PHE A 7 25.77 -16.04 -10.35
C PHE A 7 24.77 -16.11 -11.52
N LEU A 8 24.28 -17.30 -11.90
CA LEU A 8 23.42 -17.47 -13.08
C LEU A 8 21.92 -17.20 -12.81
N TYR A 9 21.42 -17.56 -11.62
CA TYR A 9 20.02 -17.29 -11.27
C TYR A 9 19.78 -15.81 -10.92
N ALA A 10 20.74 -15.18 -10.24
CA ALA A 10 20.78 -13.73 -10.08
C ALA A 10 20.91 -13.03 -11.44
N ASN A 11 21.67 -13.56 -12.41
CA ASN A 11 21.84 -12.94 -13.73
C ASN A 11 20.56 -12.85 -14.58
N ARG A 12 19.56 -13.71 -14.41
CA ARG A 12 18.31 -13.61 -15.20
C ARG A 12 17.49 -12.37 -14.82
N TYR A 13 17.49 -12.02 -13.53
CA TYR A 13 16.76 -10.85 -12.99
C TYR A 13 17.69 -9.62 -12.84
N PHE A 14 18.95 -9.77 -12.41
CA PHE A 14 19.91 -8.67 -12.25
C PHE A 14 20.50 -8.12 -13.56
N ASN A 15 20.60 -8.88 -14.66
CA ASN A 15 21.01 -8.26 -15.93
C ASN A 15 19.96 -7.26 -16.44
N ILE A 16 18.71 -7.37 -15.99
CA ILE A 16 17.63 -6.44 -16.30
C ILE A 16 17.68 -5.20 -15.38
N LEU A 17 18.45 -5.26 -14.28
CA LEU A 17 18.49 -4.22 -13.24
C LEU A 17 19.79 -3.40 -13.21
N ARG A 18 20.64 -3.43 -14.24
CA ARG A 18 21.94 -2.71 -14.15
C ARG A 18 21.75 -1.19 -14.18
N PRO A 19 22.25 -0.45 -13.17
CA PRO A 19 22.32 1.00 -13.25
C PRO A 19 23.25 1.42 -14.40
N ARG A 20 22.91 2.55 -15.04
CA ARG A 20 23.76 3.18 -16.06
C ARG A 20 25.13 3.46 -15.41
N PRO A 21 26.25 2.99 -15.97
CA PRO A 21 27.54 3.47 -15.50
C PRO A 21 27.58 4.97 -15.77
N LEU A 22 27.53 5.77 -14.71
CA LEU A 22 27.85 7.18 -14.79
C LEU A 22 29.32 7.25 -15.20
N SER A 23 29.57 7.48 -16.49
CA SER A 23 30.90 7.86 -16.95
C SER A 23 31.30 9.12 -16.19
N ALA A 24 32.38 9.02 -15.41
CA ALA A 24 33.00 10.16 -14.77
C ALA A 24 33.29 11.22 -15.85
N GLY A 25 32.50 12.29 -15.89
CA GLY A 25 32.69 13.39 -16.84
C GLY A 25 31.46 14.07 -17.45
N GLN A 26 30.21 13.65 -17.16
CA GLN A 26 29.04 14.38 -17.65
C GLN A 26 28.19 14.92 -16.50
N ALA A 27 28.66 16.04 -15.94
CA ALA A 27 27.78 16.99 -15.28
C ALA A 27 26.98 17.73 -16.36
N SER A 28 25.68 17.89 -16.10
CA SER A 28 24.77 18.81 -16.81
C SER A 28 24.40 18.45 -18.25
N LEU A 29 23.11 18.11 -18.44
CA LEU A 29 22.16 18.63 -19.44
C LEU A 29 21.09 17.58 -19.76
N ALA A 30 19.84 17.86 -19.39
CA ALA A 30 18.67 17.25 -20.05
C ALA A 30 18.47 17.90 -21.43
N PRO A 31 17.52 17.42 -22.28
CA PRO A 31 17.24 16.07 -22.76
C PRO A 31 17.26 16.03 -24.32
N LYS A 32 17.59 14.92 -24.99
CA LYS A 32 17.24 14.73 -26.42
C LYS A 32 17.06 13.26 -26.82
N HIS A 33 15.93 13.01 -27.48
CA HIS A 33 15.64 11.82 -28.28
C HIS A 33 16.78 11.51 -29.26
N LYS A 34 17.16 10.23 -29.35
CA LYS A 34 17.59 9.58 -30.58
C LYS A 34 17.45 8.07 -30.42
N ALA A 35 16.52 7.47 -31.14
CA ALA A 35 16.61 6.07 -31.52
C ALA A 35 17.91 5.92 -32.33
N MET A 36 18.80 5.02 -31.92
CA MET A 36 19.93 4.60 -32.75
C MET A 36 19.74 3.14 -33.13
N ASP A 37 19.72 2.92 -34.43
CA ASP A 37 19.74 1.62 -35.09
C ASP A 37 20.98 0.81 -34.72
N ARG A 38 20.77 -0.51 -34.70
CA ARG A 38 21.76 -1.57 -34.45
C ARG A 38 22.92 -1.54 -35.45
N PRO A 39 24.01 -2.25 -35.11
CA PRO A 39 24.56 -3.19 -36.07
C PRO A 39 24.66 -4.61 -35.50
N GLY A 40 24.16 -5.57 -36.30
CA GLY A 40 24.70 -6.92 -36.50
C GLY A 40 25.02 -7.82 -35.31
N GLY A 41 24.28 -8.94 -35.19
CA GLY A 41 24.70 -10.11 -34.41
C GLY A 41 23.50 -10.90 -33.87
N GLY A 42 23.17 -12.01 -34.54
CA GLY A 42 22.09 -12.90 -34.13
C GLY A 42 22.36 -13.56 -32.76
N GLY A 43 21.46 -13.33 -31.83
CA GLY A 43 21.37 -13.97 -30.51
C GLY A 43 20.01 -13.62 -29.88
N PRO A 44 19.46 -14.46 -28.98
CA PRO A 44 18.14 -14.22 -28.42
C PRO A 44 18.12 -12.90 -27.66
N LEU A 45 17.14 -12.06 -27.98
CA LEU A 45 16.99 -10.70 -27.50
C LEU A 45 16.83 -10.68 -25.97
N GLN A 46 17.92 -10.49 -25.24
CA GLN A 46 17.86 -9.96 -23.88
C GLN A 46 17.54 -8.47 -23.99
N GLY A 47 16.26 -8.12 -23.83
CA GLY A 47 15.84 -6.74 -23.64
C GLY A 47 16.42 -6.21 -22.34
N TRP A 48 17.24 -5.16 -22.43
CA TRP A 48 17.79 -4.49 -21.26
C TRP A 48 16.77 -3.45 -20.78
N VAL A 49 16.35 -3.53 -19.52
CA VAL A 49 15.56 -2.47 -18.87
C VAL A 49 16.53 -1.55 -18.16
N TYR A 50 16.43 -0.24 -18.42
CA TYR A 50 17.19 0.77 -17.71
C TYR A 50 16.32 1.34 -16.59
N ILE A 51 16.79 1.28 -15.34
CA ILE A 51 16.01 1.65 -14.16
C ILE A 51 16.69 2.83 -13.45
N VAL A 52 15.88 3.75 -12.96
CA VAL A 52 16.30 4.93 -12.20
C VAL A 52 16.82 4.50 -10.82
N SER A 53 18.02 4.97 -10.46
CA SER A 53 18.84 4.53 -9.30
C SER A 53 18.10 4.42 -7.96
N HIS A 54 17.16 5.32 -7.69
CA HIS A 54 16.57 5.47 -6.35
C HIS A 54 15.66 4.29 -5.93
N ASP A 55 14.95 3.68 -6.88
CA ASP A 55 14.05 2.53 -6.58
C ASP A 55 14.84 1.22 -6.48
N LEU A 56 16.01 1.17 -7.12
CA LEU A 56 16.92 0.02 -7.08
C LEU A 56 17.63 -0.11 -5.74
N ASP A 57 18.06 1.01 -5.14
CA ASP A 57 18.87 0.99 -3.90
C ASP A 57 18.09 0.39 -2.72
N LYS A 58 16.78 0.67 -2.61
CA LYS A 58 15.90 0.07 -1.58
C LYS A 58 15.68 -1.43 -1.80
N LEU A 59 15.53 -1.85 -3.05
CA LEU A 59 15.32 -3.25 -3.43
C LEU A 59 16.60 -4.07 -3.20
N VAL A 60 17.75 -3.53 -3.59
CA VAL A 60 19.06 -4.18 -3.51
C VAL A 60 19.55 -4.30 -2.06
N SER A 61 19.31 -3.30 -1.21
CA SER A 61 19.68 -3.36 0.22
C SER A 61 19.04 -4.56 0.93
N ASN A 62 17.78 -4.89 0.61
CA ASN A 62 17.09 -6.02 1.21
C ASN A 62 17.45 -7.37 0.56
N CYS A 63 18.00 -7.36 -0.66
CA CYS A 63 18.37 -8.58 -1.39
C CYS A 63 19.62 -9.30 -0.87
N PHE A 64 20.54 -8.60 -0.21
CA PHE A 64 21.82 -9.18 0.22
C PHE A 64 21.68 -10.22 1.34
N GLU A 65 20.61 -10.16 2.14
CA GLU A 65 20.37 -11.08 3.28
C GLU A 65 19.63 -12.37 2.88
N ILE A 66 19.08 -12.46 1.66
CA ILE A 66 18.15 -13.51 1.24
C ILE A 66 18.85 -14.84 0.81
N SER A 67 20.17 -14.85 0.72
CA SER A 67 20.92 -15.91 0.03
C SER A 67 21.05 -17.26 0.74
N GLU A 68 20.53 -17.44 1.96
CA GLU A 68 20.48 -18.74 2.66
C GLU A 68 19.13 -19.50 2.57
N HIS A 69 18.02 -18.82 2.27
CA HIS A 69 16.66 -19.42 2.35
C HIS A 69 16.20 -20.15 1.07
N ILE A 70 17.08 -20.29 0.07
CA ILE A 70 16.78 -20.96 -1.22
C ILE A 70 16.47 -22.46 -1.06
N ARG A 71 16.67 -23.05 0.13
CA ARG A 71 16.79 -24.50 0.30
C ARG A 71 15.49 -25.26 0.65
N THR A 72 14.39 -24.61 1.05
CA THR A 72 13.30 -25.34 1.75
C THR A 72 12.12 -25.82 0.90
N GLY A 73 12.00 -25.48 -0.39
CA GLY A 73 11.00 -26.08 -1.29
C GLY A 73 9.51 -25.84 -0.99
N GLN A 74 9.15 -25.29 0.17
CA GLN A 74 7.77 -25.08 0.63
C GLN A 74 7.00 -24.00 -0.14
N MET A 75 7.69 -23.06 -0.81
CA MET A 75 7.02 -21.95 -1.53
C MET A 75 6.56 -22.33 -2.94
N ALA A 76 7.13 -23.39 -3.53
CA ALA A 76 6.75 -23.85 -4.87
C ALA A 76 5.31 -24.39 -4.89
N ASP A 77 4.89 -25.09 -3.84
CA ASP A 77 3.57 -25.71 -3.75
C ASP A 77 2.42 -24.67 -3.62
N ILE A 78 2.71 -23.50 -3.07
CA ILE A 78 1.72 -22.43 -2.86
C ILE A 78 1.38 -21.72 -4.17
N PHE A 79 2.36 -21.50 -5.07
CA PHE A 79 2.10 -20.75 -6.31
C PHE A 79 1.06 -21.41 -7.21
N SER A 80 1.12 -22.74 -7.36
CA SER A 80 0.19 -23.51 -8.20
C SER A 80 -1.18 -23.75 -7.57
N THR A 81 -1.34 -23.49 -6.26
CA THR A 81 -2.60 -23.69 -5.55
C THR A 81 -3.44 -22.42 -5.46
N LEU A 82 -2.83 -21.24 -5.65
CA LEU A 82 -3.53 -19.96 -5.66
C LEU A 82 -4.11 -19.63 -7.04
N THR A 83 -5.29 -19.02 -7.06
CA THR A 83 -5.85 -18.41 -8.27
C THR A 83 -5.01 -17.22 -8.72
N LEU A 84 -5.15 -16.79 -9.98
CA LEU A 84 -4.48 -15.58 -10.45
C LEU A 84 -4.86 -14.34 -9.64
N ASP A 85 -6.13 -14.19 -9.23
CA ASP A 85 -6.57 -13.05 -8.42
C ASP A 85 -5.94 -13.05 -7.02
N GLN A 86 -5.82 -14.23 -6.39
CA GLN A 86 -5.10 -14.36 -5.13
C GLN A 86 -3.61 -14.02 -5.29
N ARG A 87 -2.99 -14.47 -6.40
CA ARG A 87 -1.60 -14.12 -6.70
C ARG A 87 -1.42 -12.62 -6.91
N LYS A 88 -2.34 -11.97 -7.64
CA LYS A 88 -2.32 -10.51 -7.84
C LYS A 88 -2.33 -9.76 -6.52
N TRP A 89 -3.26 -10.11 -5.63
CA TRP A 89 -3.36 -9.48 -4.32
C TRP A 89 -2.11 -9.66 -3.48
N HIS A 90 -1.58 -10.87 -3.45
CA HIS A 90 -0.35 -11.16 -2.72
C HIS A 90 0.86 -10.36 -3.23
N ILE A 91 1.00 -10.25 -4.56
CA ILE A 91 2.07 -9.46 -5.16
C ILE A 91 1.86 -7.95 -4.92
N LYS A 92 0.62 -7.45 -4.98
CA LYS A 92 0.29 -6.07 -4.61
C LYS A 92 0.71 -5.75 -3.17
N ASP A 93 0.43 -6.64 -2.21
CA ASP A 93 0.84 -6.47 -0.80
C ASP A 93 2.38 -6.36 -0.65
N ILE A 94 3.14 -7.18 -1.39
CA ILE A 94 4.61 -7.09 -1.43
C ILE A 94 5.07 -5.78 -2.05
N LEU A 95 4.64 -5.47 -3.27
CA LEU A 95 5.17 -4.34 -4.04
C LEU A 95 4.80 -2.99 -3.42
N THR A 96 3.60 -2.87 -2.88
CA THR A 96 3.18 -1.65 -2.19
C THR A 96 4.00 -1.37 -0.94
N THR A 97 4.71 -2.35 -0.35
CA THR A 97 5.61 -2.10 0.79
C THR A 97 6.72 -1.10 0.43
N PHE A 98 7.15 -1.08 -0.83
CA PHE A 98 8.17 -0.15 -1.33
C PHE A 98 7.61 1.21 -1.74
N VAL A 99 6.28 1.32 -1.86
CA VAL A 99 5.58 2.54 -2.25
C VAL A 99 4.98 3.21 -1.01
N ARG A 100 5.36 4.47 -0.77
CA ARG A 100 5.04 5.15 0.50
C ARG A 100 3.54 5.36 0.74
N ARG A 101 2.74 5.54 -0.33
CA ARG A 101 1.33 6.00 -0.23
C ARG A 101 0.29 5.05 -0.82
N GLU A 102 0.65 4.24 -1.82
CA GLU A 102 -0.31 3.36 -2.50
C GLU A 102 -0.64 2.14 -1.63
N LEU A 103 -1.93 1.84 -1.48
CA LEU A 103 -2.43 0.61 -0.85
C LEU A 103 -2.65 -0.48 -1.92
N GLY A 104 -2.95 -1.71 -1.50
CA GLY A 104 -3.10 -2.84 -2.42
C GLY A 104 -4.18 -2.58 -3.47
N ALA A 105 -5.38 -2.18 -3.04
CA ALA A 105 -6.50 -1.89 -3.93
C ALA A 105 -6.25 -0.79 -4.96
N GLU A 106 -5.35 0.15 -4.68
CA GLU A 106 -5.03 1.27 -5.58
C GLU A 106 -3.84 0.98 -6.49
N PHE A 107 -3.11 -0.11 -6.23
CA PHE A 107 -1.83 -0.36 -6.88
C PHE A 107 -2.01 -0.73 -8.35
N ARG A 108 -1.58 0.19 -9.23
CA ARG A 108 -1.42 -0.02 -10.68
C ARG A 108 -2.63 -0.72 -11.34
N PRO A 109 -3.84 -0.13 -11.30
CA PRO A 109 -5.06 -0.76 -11.82
C PRO A 109 -5.03 -0.96 -13.35
N ASP A 110 -4.23 -0.18 -14.06
CA ASP A 110 -3.95 -0.33 -15.49
C ASP A 110 -3.19 -1.63 -15.78
N ILE A 111 -2.20 -1.96 -14.96
CA ILE A 111 -1.40 -3.18 -15.08
C ILE A 111 -2.20 -4.40 -14.59
N ASP A 112 -2.95 -4.24 -13.51
CA ASP A 112 -3.80 -5.29 -12.95
C ASP A 112 -4.82 -5.85 -13.97
N ARG A 113 -5.33 -4.98 -14.86
CA ARG A 113 -6.27 -5.34 -15.93
C ARG A 113 -5.64 -6.15 -17.06
N ILE A 114 -4.35 -5.98 -17.33
CA ILE A 114 -3.69 -6.71 -18.41
C ILE A 114 -3.23 -8.10 -17.96
N ILE A 115 -2.94 -8.30 -16.67
CA ILE A 115 -2.56 -9.60 -16.11
C ILE A 115 -3.77 -10.55 -16.18
N THR A 116 -3.76 -11.49 -17.12
CA THR A 116 -4.85 -12.49 -17.31
C THR A 116 -4.30 -13.90 -17.48
N GLU A 117 -5.14 -14.92 -17.27
CA GLU A 117 -4.73 -16.33 -17.41
C GLU A 117 -4.20 -16.63 -18.82
N GLU A 118 -4.68 -15.96 -19.86
CA GLU A 118 -4.19 -16.13 -21.24
C GLU A 118 -2.75 -15.63 -21.41
N GLN A 119 -2.32 -14.66 -20.60
CA GLN A 119 -0.96 -14.12 -20.68
C GLN A 119 0.09 -15.06 -20.07
N GLN A 120 -0.30 -16.01 -19.23
CA GLN A 120 0.64 -16.91 -18.54
C GLN A 120 1.41 -17.85 -19.49
N HIS A 121 0.88 -18.08 -20.70
CA HIS A 121 1.51 -18.94 -21.70
C HIS A 121 2.43 -18.19 -22.66
N ARG A 122 2.49 -16.87 -22.54
CA ARG A 122 3.34 -16.02 -23.39
C ARG A 122 4.80 -16.09 -22.94
N PRO A 123 5.76 -15.82 -23.84
CA PRO A 123 7.16 -15.75 -23.44
C PRO A 123 7.39 -14.64 -22.42
N SER A 124 8.27 -14.89 -21.44
CA SER A 124 8.53 -13.94 -20.33
C SER A 124 9.02 -12.55 -20.77
N SER A 125 9.55 -12.42 -21.99
CA SER A 125 9.91 -11.14 -22.59
C SER A 125 8.72 -10.22 -22.85
N GLU A 126 7.53 -10.78 -23.03
CA GLU A 126 6.28 -10.01 -23.21
C GLU A 126 5.68 -9.54 -21.88
N TRP A 127 6.14 -10.08 -20.76
CA TRP A 127 5.73 -9.65 -19.42
C TRP A 127 6.52 -8.44 -18.90
N THR A 128 7.56 -8.04 -19.62
CA THR A 128 8.39 -6.90 -19.27
C THR A 128 7.78 -5.60 -19.80
N ILE A 129 7.48 -4.68 -18.88
CA ILE A 129 6.96 -3.35 -19.19
C ILE A 129 8.15 -2.40 -19.24
N GLN A 130 8.36 -1.76 -20.39
CA GLN A 130 9.50 -0.87 -20.59
C GLN A 130 9.45 0.30 -19.59
N GLU A 131 10.58 0.56 -18.92
CA GLU A 131 10.77 1.65 -17.95
C GLU A 131 9.87 1.59 -16.70
N ASP A 132 9.14 0.48 -16.49
CA ASP A 132 8.34 0.25 -15.29
C ASP A 132 8.78 -1.03 -14.56
N LEU A 133 9.65 -0.85 -13.55
CA LEU A 133 10.13 -1.94 -12.71
C LEU A 133 8.98 -2.57 -11.91
N PHE A 134 8.15 -1.76 -11.26
CA PHE A 134 7.07 -2.27 -10.40
C PHE A 134 6.00 -2.97 -11.22
N GLY A 135 5.67 -2.44 -12.40
CA GLY A 135 4.81 -3.09 -13.37
C GLY A 135 5.35 -4.43 -13.85
N THR A 136 6.63 -4.47 -14.23
CA THR A 136 7.28 -5.72 -14.65
C THR A 136 7.27 -6.75 -13.53
N LEU A 137 7.65 -6.36 -12.31
CA LEU A 137 7.62 -7.25 -11.14
C LEU A 137 6.20 -7.74 -10.83
N PHE A 138 5.19 -6.89 -11.03
CA PHE A 138 3.81 -7.27 -10.80
C PHE A 138 3.36 -8.37 -11.77
N VAL A 139 3.58 -8.18 -13.07
CA VAL A 139 3.26 -9.20 -14.09
C VAL A 139 4.06 -10.49 -13.85
N TRP A 140 5.36 -10.36 -13.57
CA TRP A 140 6.23 -11.51 -13.32
C TRP A 140 5.80 -12.29 -12.09
N GLY A 141 5.52 -11.62 -10.97
CA GLY A 141 5.05 -12.27 -9.76
C GLY A 141 3.74 -13.04 -9.93
N CYS A 142 2.88 -12.61 -10.86
CA CYS A 142 1.59 -13.25 -11.11
C CYS A 142 1.69 -14.46 -12.05
N HIS A 143 2.57 -14.43 -13.05
CA HIS A 143 2.65 -15.48 -14.08
C HIS A 143 3.84 -16.44 -13.93
N ASP A 144 4.88 -16.04 -13.21
CA ASP A 144 6.12 -16.81 -13.08
C ASP A 144 6.37 -17.24 -11.65
N GLN A 145 6.57 -18.54 -11.45
CA GLN A 145 6.83 -19.11 -10.12
C GLN A 145 8.18 -18.62 -9.56
N ASP A 146 9.18 -18.43 -10.41
CA ASP A 146 10.48 -17.90 -9.99
C ASP A 146 10.34 -16.42 -9.56
N GLY A 147 9.61 -15.61 -10.33
CA GLY A 147 9.21 -14.24 -9.97
C GLY A 147 8.45 -14.17 -8.64
N TRP A 148 7.45 -15.03 -8.45
CA TRP A 148 6.72 -15.17 -7.19
C TRP A 148 7.64 -15.46 -6.00
N ASN A 149 8.50 -16.46 -6.15
CA ASN A 149 9.44 -16.88 -5.10
C ASN A 149 10.45 -15.78 -4.77
N PHE A 150 10.91 -15.03 -5.78
CA PHE A 150 11.79 -13.88 -5.59
C PHE A 150 11.12 -12.79 -4.77
N LEU A 151 9.91 -12.37 -5.17
CA LEU A 151 9.17 -11.30 -4.50
C LEU A 151 8.81 -11.64 -3.06
N ASN A 152 8.39 -12.88 -2.81
CA ASN A 152 8.07 -13.36 -1.46
C ASN A 152 9.23 -13.28 -0.47
N ARG A 153 10.47 -13.22 -0.97
CA ARG A 153 11.66 -13.10 -0.13
C ARG A 153 12.04 -11.65 0.15
N LEU A 154 11.55 -10.70 -0.64
CA LEU A 154 11.95 -9.30 -0.50
C LEU A 154 11.48 -8.70 0.83
N GLN A 155 10.33 -9.12 1.34
CA GLN A 155 9.73 -8.63 2.58
C GLN A 155 9.02 -9.75 3.32
N SER A 156 9.27 -9.89 4.61
CA SER A 156 8.55 -10.82 5.47
C SER A 156 7.10 -10.37 5.65
N SER A 157 6.19 -11.31 5.91
CA SER A 157 4.78 -10.98 6.10
C SER A 157 4.54 -10.00 7.25
N VAL A 158 5.30 -10.15 8.34
CA VAL A 158 5.27 -9.25 9.50
C VAL A 158 5.64 -7.81 9.10
N GLU A 159 6.65 -7.63 8.26
CA GLU A 159 7.04 -6.30 7.77
C GLU A 159 5.98 -5.70 6.85
N ARG A 160 5.38 -6.50 5.95
CA ARG A 160 4.31 -6.03 5.07
C ARG A 160 3.10 -5.55 5.87
N VAL A 161 2.68 -6.31 6.89
CA VAL A 161 1.62 -5.93 7.81
C VAL A 161 1.94 -4.63 8.55
N ARG A 162 3.15 -4.50 9.09
CA ARG A 162 3.59 -3.27 9.77
C ARG A 162 3.57 -2.06 8.83
N HIS A 163 4.18 -2.18 7.65
CA HIS A 163 4.25 -1.09 6.66
C HIS A 163 2.87 -0.67 6.17
N PHE A 164 1.96 -1.62 6.00
CA PHE A 164 0.57 -1.35 5.68
C PHE A 164 -0.13 -0.55 6.79
N GLY A 165 -0.02 -0.98 8.05
CA GLY A 165 -0.62 -0.27 9.19
C GLY A 165 -0.09 1.16 9.31
N GLU A 166 1.23 1.35 9.22
CA GLU A 166 1.85 2.68 9.23
C GLU A 166 1.39 3.56 8.07
N LYS A 167 1.14 2.97 6.90
CA LYS A 167 0.66 3.68 5.72
C LYS A 167 -0.79 4.15 5.89
N LEU A 168 -1.67 3.27 6.38
CA LEU A 168 -3.05 3.65 6.72
C LEU A 168 -3.07 4.77 7.75
N GLN A 169 -2.35 4.61 8.87
CA GLN A 169 -2.29 5.63 9.92
C GLN A 169 -1.80 6.98 9.40
N ARG A 170 -0.76 6.98 8.56
CA ARG A 170 -0.26 8.20 7.93
C ARG A 170 -1.31 8.87 7.06
N ARG A 171 -1.99 8.12 6.19
CA ARG A 171 -3.00 8.69 5.29
C ARG A 171 -4.22 9.21 6.03
N PHE A 172 -4.68 8.51 7.06
CA PHE A 172 -5.71 9.05 7.95
C PHE A 172 -5.23 10.34 8.63
N GLY A 173 -4.00 10.37 9.13
CA GLY A 173 -3.40 11.56 9.75
C GLY A 173 -3.39 12.76 8.80
N GLU A 174 -2.93 12.58 7.56
CA GLU A 174 -2.93 13.62 6.52
C GLU A 174 -4.35 14.17 6.24
N ILE A 175 -5.38 13.31 6.27
CA ILE A 175 -6.79 13.74 6.11
C ILE A 175 -7.25 14.61 7.29
N PHE A 176 -6.93 14.21 8.53
CA PHE A 176 -7.31 15.00 9.71
C PHE A 176 -6.48 16.28 9.87
N GLU A 177 -5.23 16.31 9.41
CA GLU A 177 -4.44 17.54 9.31
C GLU A 177 -5.10 18.54 8.34
N ASN A 178 -5.57 18.06 7.18
CA ASN A 178 -6.33 18.88 6.23
C ASN A 178 -7.68 19.34 6.81
N TYR A 179 -8.35 18.48 7.58
CA TYR A 179 -9.56 18.86 8.32
C TYR A 179 -9.29 20.02 9.27
N ASP A 180 -8.25 19.92 10.09
CA ASP A 180 -7.91 20.93 11.09
C ASP A 180 -7.50 22.25 10.43
N ALA A 181 -6.73 22.19 9.35
CA ALA A 181 -6.37 23.36 8.56
C ALA A 181 -7.59 24.07 7.95
N ALA A 182 -8.58 23.29 7.49
CA ALA A 182 -9.82 23.82 6.92
C ALA A 182 -10.76 24.44 7.97
N GLN A 183 -10.82 23.87 9.18
CA GLN A 183 -11.71 24.32 10.26
C GLN A 183 -11.15 25.46 11.11
N PHE A 184 -9.87 25.38 11.46
CA PHE A 184 -9.27 26.29 12.46
C PHE A 184 -8.30 27.31 11.83
N GLY A 185 -8.13 27.25 10.51
CA GLY A 185 -7.12 28.00 9.78
C GLY A 185 -5.71 27.46 10.04
N SER A 186 -4.80 27.67 9.09
CA SER A 186 -3.37 27.55 9.36
C SER A 186 -3.00 28.48 10.53
N VAL A 187 -2.22 27.99 11.50
CA VAL A 187 -1.72 28.76 12.65
C VAL A 187 -1.01 30.07 12.23
N VAL A 188 -0.65 30.20 10.95
CA VAL A 188 0.11 31.31 10.38
C VAL A 188 -0.74 32.52 9.97
N GLU A 189 -2.06 32.42 9.80
CA GLU A 189 -2.87 33.53 9.27
C GLU A 189 -4.21 33.73 10.00
N ARG A 190 -4.16 34.04 11.30
CA ARG A 190 -5.34 34.57 12.02
C ARG A 190 -5.44 36.08 11.84
N HIS A 191 -5.95 36.53 10.69
CA HIS A 191 -6.34 37.93 10.49
C HIS A 191 -7.84 38.14 10.85
N PRO A 192 -8.18 39.04 11.79
CA PRO A 192 -9.51 39.09 12.42
C PRO A 192 -10.62 39.77 11.59
N VAL A 193 -10.48 39.85 10.25
CA VAL A 193 -11.35 40.68 9.41
C VAL A 193 -12.21 39.88 8.41
N TYR A 194 -11.98 38.57 8.24
CA TYR A 194 -12.71 37.74 7.26
C TYR A 194 -13.38 36.47 7.86
N GLU A 195 -13.79 36.49 9.12
CA GLU A 195 -14.42 35.31 9.77
C GLU A 195 -15.84 34.95 9.27
N ARG A 196 -16.44 35.75 8.37
CA ARG A 196 -17.82 35.50 7.89
C ARG A 196 -17.95 34.93 6.48
N GLU A 197 -16.88 34.88 5.70
CA GLU A 197 -16.95 34.38 4.32
C GLU A 197 -15.87 33.34 4.07
N ARG A 198 -16.33 32.09 3.87
CA ARG A 198 -15.58 30.84 3.63
C ARG A 198 -15.09 30.12 4.88
N ARG A 199 -16.01 29.35 5.49
CA ARG A 199 -15.62 27.97 5.83
C ARG A 199 -15.36 27.27 4.49
N PRO A 200 -14.12 26.89 4.13
CA PRO A 200 -13.94 25.99 3.00
C PRO A 200 -14.79 24.75 3.24
N GLY A 201 -15.42 24.26 2.18
CA GLY A 201 -16.25 23.08 2.22
C GLY A 201 -15.49 21.89 2.80
N LEU A 202 -16.09 21.18 3.76
CA LEU A 202 -15.51 19.95 4.31
C LEU A 202 -15.71 18.74 3.38
N GLU A 203 -16.45 18.92 2.29
CA GLU A 203 -16.75 17.88 1.31
C GLU A 203 -15.49 17.15 0.80
N PRO A 204 -14.38 17.83 0.41
CA PRO A 204 -13.18 17.13 -0.06
C PRO A 204 -12.51 16.26 1.02
N VAL A 205 -12.62 16.67 2.29
CA VAL A 205 -12.08 15.92 3.42
C VAL A 205 -12.94 14.69 3.70
N VAL A 206 -14.26 14.85 3.67
CA VAL A 206 -15.23 13.76 3.82
C VAL A 206 -15.06 12.75 2.68
N GLU A 207 -14.96 13.20 1.43
CA GLU A 207 -14.72 12.34 0.26
C GLU A 207 -13.40 11.58 0.37
N SER A 208 -12.32 12.25 0.81
CA SER A 208 -11.02 11.62 1.02
C SER A 208 -11.07 10.55 2.11
N LEU A 209 -11.77 10.83 3.21
CA LEU A 209 -11.97 9.84 4.28
C LEU A 209 -12.79 8.65 3.77
N GLN A 210 -13.90 8.92 3.08
CA GLN A 210 -14.77 7.89 2.55
C GLN A 210 -14.02 6.96 1.60
N HIS A 211 -13.23 7.54 0.71
CA HIS A 211 -12.40 6.79 -0.22
C HIS A 211 -11.37 5.92 0.51
N LEU A 212 -10.62 6.48 1.46
CA LEU A 212 -9.60 5.74 2.18
C LEU A 212 -10.17 4.60 3.04
N VAL A 213 -11.29 4.83 3.72
CA VAL A 213 -11.97 3.79 4.51
C VAL A 213 -12.49 2.69 3.60
N LYS A 214 -13.06 3.02 2.43
CA LYS A 214 -13.48 2.02 1.45
C LYS A 214 -12.30 1.14 1.03
N ILE A 215 -11.16 1.75 0.69
CA ILE A 215 -9.94 1.00 0.34
C ILE A 215 -9.45 0.14 1.51
N ALA A 216 -9.48 0.65 2.74
CA ALA A 216 -9.05 -0.10 3.92
C ALA A 216 -9.94 -1.33 4.17
N VAL A 217 -11.26 -1.21 3.94
CA VAL A 217 -12.21 -2.33 4.03
C VAL A 217 -12.00 -3.33 2.88
N GLU A 218 -11.76 -2.85 1.65
CA GLU A 218 -11.43 -3.74 0.52
C GLU A 218 -10.15 -4.53 0.80
N ASP A 219 -9.08 -3.87 1.25
CA ASP A 219 -7.83 -4.52 1.63
C ASP A 219 -8.02 -5.46 2.84
N PHE A 220 -8.92 -5.15 3.79
CA PHE A 220 -9.24 -6.06 4.89
C PHE A 220 -9.72 -7.43 4.40
N HIS A 221 -10.67 -7.45 3.46
CA HIS A 221 -11.27 -8.69 2.96
C HIS A 221 -10.35 -9.51 2.04
N LEU A 222 -9.29 -8.90 1.53
CA LEU A 222 -8.42 -9.50 0.52
C LEU A 222 -7.07 -9.95 1.09
N ARG A 223 -6.80 -9.62 2.34
CA ARG A 223 -5.58 -10.00 3.05
C ARG A 223 -5.80 -11.26 3.88
N SER A 224 -4.79 -12.11 3.93
CA SER A 224 -4.73 -13.26 4.82
C SER A 224 -4.13 -12.93 6.19
N GLU A 225 -3.51 -11.76 6.34
CA GLU A 225 -2.79 -11.32 7.54
C GLU A 225 -2.92 -9.81 7.75
N GLY A 226 -2.79 -9.37 9.01
CA GLY A 226 -2.76 -7.95 9.35
C GLY A 226 -4.14 -7.27 9.45
N GLU A 227 -5.21 -8.05 9.52
CA GLU A 227 -6.57 -7.60 9.82
C GLU A 227 -6.63 -6.68 11.05
N GLU A 228 -5.91 -7.04 12.11
CA GLU A 228 -5.82 -6.23 13.33
C GLU A 228 -5.25 -4.83 13.08
N GLU A 229 -4.32 -4.67 12.12
CA GLU A 229 -3.76 -3.36 11.79
C GLU A 229 -4.76 -2.47 11.03
N VAL A 230 -5.62 -3.07 10.20
CA VAL A 230 -6.72 -2.34 9.57
C VAL A 230 -7.68 -1.83 10.65
N VAL A 231 -8.17 -2.73 11.51
CA VAL A 231 -9.13 -2.40 12.57
C VAL A 231 -8.52 -1.38 13.53
N SER A 232 -7.26 -1.54 13.91
CA SER A 232 -6.54 -0.60 14.78
C SER A 232 -6.40 0.78 14.13
N SER A 233 -6.13 0.84 12.82
CA SER A 233 -6.04 2.11 12.07
C SER A 233 -7.39 2.80 11.97
N LEU A 234 -8.46 2.06 11.69
CA LEU A 234 -9.83 2.58 11.65
C LEU A 234 -10.30 3.08 13.02
N LEU A 235 -10.02 2.34 14.11
CA LEU A 235 -10.30 2.79 15.48
C LEU A 235 -9.49 4.03 15.86
N THR A 236 -8.26 4.15 15.36
CA THR A 236 -7.45 5.35 15.55
C THR A 236 -8.05 6.56 14.84
N ALA A 237 -8.43 6.39 13.57
CA ALA A 237 -9.14 7.41 12.81
C ALA A 237 -10.46 7.81 13.48
N LEU A 238 -11.20 6.84 14.03
CA LEU A 238 -12.42 7.09 14.78
C LEU A 238 -12.14 7.92 16.04
N GLY A 239 -11.08 7.61 16.78
CA GLY A 239 -10.63 8.42 17.91
C GLY A 239 -10.36 9.87 17.51
N TRP A 240 -9.68 10.09 16.38
CA TRP A 240 -9.42 11.43 15.85
C TRP A 240 -10.69 12.16 15.42
N ALA A 241 -11.64 11.45 14.80
CA ALA A 241 -12.94 12.02 14.44
C ALA A 241 -13.72 12.43 15.70
N CYS A 242 -13.74 11.56 16.73
CA CYS A 242 -14.42 11.80 18.00
C CYS A 242 -13.90 13.03 18.75
N GLU A 243 -12.58 13.27 18.74
CA GLU A 243 -11.96 14.47 19.33
C GLU A 243 -12.41 15.78 18.67
N ARG A 244 -12.90 15.70 17.43
CA ARG A 244 -13.32 16.84 16.61
C ARG A 244 -14.83 17.00 16.53
N ILE A 245 -15.61 16.22 17.30
CA ILE A 245 -17.06 16.40 17.36
C ILE A 245 -17.41 17.61 18.22
N SER A 246 -18.00 18.63 17.62
CA SER A 246 -18.70 19.69 18.34
C SER A 246 -20.18 19.30 18.58
N PRO A 247 -20.78 19.64 19.74
CA PRO A 247 -22.18 19.31 20.07
C PRO A 247 -23.25 20.00 19.18
N LEU A 248 -22.87 20.80 18.20
CA LEU A 248 -23.77 21.55 17.31
C LEU A 248 -23.65 21.02 15.87
N ASN A 249 -24.53 20.07 15.46
CA ASN A 249 -24.70 19.55 14.08
C ASN A 249 -23.49 19.80 13.16
N ASP A 250 -22.38 19.18 13.52
CA ASP A 250 -21.08 19.40 12.93
C ASP A 250 -20.87 18.40 11.78
N PRO A 251 -20.39 18.82 10.60
CA PRO A 251 -19.98 17.89 9.54
C PRO A 251 -19.01 16.79 10.02
N SER A 252 -18.30 16.99 11.13
CA SER A 252 -17.47 15.95 11.78
C SER A 252 -18.24 14.71 12.23
N GLN A 253 -19.55 14.81 12.48
CA GLN A 253 -20.40 13.65 12.79
C GLN A 253 -20.47 12.65 11.63
N VAL A 254 -20.45 13.13 10.39
CA VAL A 254 -20.45 12.26 9.19
C VAL A 254 -19.20 11.39 9.16
N LEU A 255 -18.05 11.92 9.60
CA LEU A 255 -16.79 11.18 9.67
C LEU A 255 -16.89 10.01 10.66
N VAL A 256 -17.50 10.28 11.83
CA VAL A 256 -17.67 9.30 12.91
C VAL A 256 -18.63 8.19 12.49
N GLU A 257 -19.78 8.56 11.91
CA GLU A 257 -20.74 7.59 11.37
C GLU A 257 -20.09 6.69 10.33
N PHE A 258 -19.34 7.25 9.38
CA PHE A 258 -18.71 6.47 8.33
C PHE A 258 -17.69 5.45 8.87
N LEU A 259 -16.84 5.89 9.78
CA LEU A 259 -15.84 5.03 10.42
C LEU A 259 -16.49 3.94 11.29
N LEU A 260 -17.56 4.28 12.03
CA LEU A 260 -18.31 3.32 12.82
C LEU A 260 -19.01 2.28 11.94
N SER A 261 -19.69 2.70 10.88
CA SER A 261 -20.35 1.77 9.96
C SER A 261 -19.35 0.81 9.30
N ALA A 262 -18.16 1.28 8.95
CA ALA A 262 -17.10 0.42 8.43
C ALA A 262 -16.64 -0.61 9.48
N LEU A 263 -16.40 -0.18 10.73
CA LEU A 263 -16.00 -1.07 11.83
C LEU A 263 -17.10 -2.08 12.20
N GLU A 264 -18.38 -1.66 12.22
CA GLU A 264 -19.53 -2.53 12.46
C GLU A 264 -19.69 -3.56 11.34
N SER A 265 -19.48 -3.15 10.09
CA SER A 265 -19.48 -4.07 8.94
C SER A 265 -18.38 -5.11 9.07
N ILE A 266 -17.14 -4.70 9.39
CA ILE A 266 -16.04 -5.63 9.61
C ILE A 266 -16.36 -6.58 10.77
N LYS A 267 -16.82 -6.08 11.91
CA LYS A 267 -17.16 -6.92 13.08
C LYS A 267 -18.25 -7.94 12.77
N THR A 268 -19.23 -7.56 11.96
CA THR A 268 -20.33 -8.47 11.57
C THR A 268 -19.81 -9.62 10.71
N GLN A 269 -18.82 -9.36 9.87
CA GLN A 269 -18.24 -10.36 8.97
C GLN A 269 -17.16 -11.20 9.66
N GLU A 270 -16.26 -10.55 10.41
CA GLU A 270 -15.10 -11.15 11.07
C GLU A 270 -15.02 -10.75 12.56
N PRO A 271 -15.86 -11.36 13.43
CA PRO A 271 -15.93 -10.98 14.84
C PRO A 271 -14.67 -11.35 15.64
N SER A 272 -13.87 -12.32 15.17
CA SER A 272 -12.63 -12.75 15.83
C SER A 272 -11.57 -11.65 15.88
N THR A 273 -11.50 -10.78 14.87
CA THR A 273 -10.52 -9.69 14.81
C THR A 273 -10.70 -8.70 15.96
N PHE A 274 -11.91 -8.58 16.51
CA PHE A 274 -12.23 -7.70 17.65
C PHE A 274 -11.94 -8.31 19.02
N GLN A 275 -11.56 -9.59 19.08
CA GLN A 275 -11.29 -10.28 20.34
C GLN A 275 -9.85 -10.09 20.83
N SER A 276 -8.95 -9.57 19.97
CA SER A 276 -7.55 -9.36 20.34
C SER A 276 -7.42 -8.29 21.44
N ASP A 277 -6.48 -8.49 22.38
CA ASP A 277 -6.24 -7.53 23.47
C ASP A 277 -5.91 -6.14 22.95
N LYS A 278 -5.14 -6.07 21.84
CA LYS A 278 -4.76 -4.82 21.19
C LYS A 278 -6.00 -4.07 20.68
N VAL A 279 -6.93 -4.77 20.02
CA VAL A 279 -8.15 -4.16 19.49
C VAL A 279 -9.08 -3.75 20.62
N ARG A 280 -9.30 -4.61 21.62
CA ARG A 280 -10.13 -4.29 22.80
C ARG A 280 -9.63 -3.06 23.56
N GLN A 281 -8.33 -2.99 23.85
CA GLN A 281 -7.72 -1.81 24.47
C GLN A 281 -7.94 -0.54 23.65
N ARG A 282 -7.95 -0.64 22.32
CA ARG A 282 -8.19 0.51 21.44
C ARG A 282 -9.67 0.92 21.44
N VAL A 283 -10.59 -0.04 21.44
CA VAL A 283 -12.03 0.21 21.60
C VAL A 283 -12.31 0.93 22.92
N ASP A 284 -11.71 0.47 24.02
CA ASP A 284 -11.82 1.12 25.34
C ASP A 284 -11.27 2.53 25.31
N ALA A 285 -10.10 2.74 24.69
CA ALA A 285 -9.47 4.04 24.58
C ALA A 285 -10.36 5.04 23.81
N VAL A 286 -11.00 4.62 22.71
CA VAL A 286 -11.93 5.47 21.95
C VAL A 286 -13.21 5.73 22.75
N SER A 287 -13.76 4.70 23.40
CA SER A 287 -14.96 4.81 24.23
C SER A 287 -14.80 5.79 25.39
N MET A 288 -13.58 5.91 25.94
CA MET A 288 -13.26 6.85 27.02
C MET A 288 -13.09 8.30 26.54
N ARG A 289 -12.84 8.53 25.25
CA ARG A 289 -12.71 9.88 24.67
C ARG A 289 -14.07 10.53 24.38
N LEU A 290 -15.14 9.75 24.26
CA LEU A 290 -16.48 10.26 24.01
C LEU A 290 -17.18 10.68 25.32
N PRO A 291 -17.80 11.88 25.39
CA PRO A 291 -18.55 12.33 26.56
C PRO A 291 -19.68 11.36 26.94
N ARG A 292 -19.93 11.20 28.25
CA ARG A 292 -20.87 10.19 28.75
C ARG A 292 -22.34 10.50 28.45
N GLU A 293 -22.72 11.78 28.42
CA GLU A 293 -24.13 12.15 28.61
C GLU A 293 -24.54 13.45 27.90
N ILE A 294 -24.49 13.53 26.57
CA ILE A 294 -25.33 14.49 25.80
C ILE A 294 -25.67 13.90 24.43
N GLY A 295 -26.96 13.69 24.13
CA GLY A 295 -27.49 13.47 22.77
C GLY A 295 -26.80 12.35 21.96
N GLN A 296 -26.39 12.69 20.74
CA GLN A 296 -25.78 11.77 19.76
C GLN A 296 -24.42 11.20 20.21
N LEU A 297 -23.65 11.94 21.02
CA LEU A 297 -22.34 11.49 21.54
C LEU A 297 -22.45 10.27 22.46
N GLY A 298 -23.52 10.19 23.26
CA GLY A 298 -23.81 9.01 24.07
C GLY A 298 -24.19 7.78 23.23
N ALA A 299 -24.82 7.99 22.06
CA ALA A 299 -25.13 6.91 21.13
C ALA A 299 -23.85 6.37 20.46
N PHE A 300 -22.95 7.26 20.01
CA PHE A 300 -21.64 6.87 19.48
C PHE A 300 -20.85 6.06 20.51
N ARG A 301 -20.78 6.53 21.75
CA ARG A 301 -20.03 5.83 22.81
C ARG A 301 -20.55 4.42 23.05
N ARG A 302 -21.88 4.22 23.04
CA ARG A 302 -22.49 2.89 23.15
C ARG A 302 -22.12 1.99 21.97
N ARG A 303 -22.17 2.52 20.75
CA ARG A 303 -21.80 1.77 19.53
C ARG A 303 -20.33 1.40 19.53
N VAL A 304 -19.43 2.31 19.91
CA VAL A 304 -18.00 2.00 20.09
C VAL A 304 -17.82 0.90 21.13
N GLY A 305 -18.47 0.99 22.30
CA GLY A 305 -18.39 -0.06 23.32
C GLY A 305 -19.05 -1.39 22.94
N GLN A 306 -19.79 -1.42 21.82
CA GLN A 306 -20.35 -2.64 21.24
C GLN A 306 -19.48 -3.21 20.12
N LEU A 307 -18.39 -2.54 19.72
CA LEU A 307 -17.32 -3.11 18.89
C LEU A 307 -16.44 -4.05 19.72
#